data_AF-A0A6J4SV11-F1
#
_entry.id   AF-A0A6J4SV11-F1
#
_cell.length_a   1.000
_cell.length_b   1.000
_cell.length_c   1.000
_cell.angle_alpha   90.00
_cell.angle_beta   90.00
_cell.angle_gamma   90.00
#
_symmetry.space_group_name_H-M   'P 1'
#
loop_
_entity.id
_entity.type
_entity.pdbx_description
1 polymer ?
#
loop_
_entity_poly.entity_id
_entity_poly.type
_entity_poly.pdbx_seq_one_letter_code
_entity_poly.pdbx_strand_id
1 'polypeptide(L)'
;MNRPYPGVLEPARFDAAAATPILLHWLPEIHDARVKEAIVRHLKTKAARGVATQPLIEAFRVAGEDLQWVIGDTLQAVATKEQYPALVELAADRPPGHGRAQLFDILWRVKTDRALKILVHGLEDPDVALVAGSALRRAVGNEAARDKLARLTDRANGVVSRAARENLKRADRALSKERRA
;
A
#
# COMPACT_ATOMS: atom_id res chain seq x y z
N MET A 1 -35.80 -5.35 -19.81
CA MET A 1 -35.07 -6.54 -20.29
C MET A 1 -34.48 -6.20 -21.65
N ASN A 2 -33.15 -6.12 -21.77
CA ASN A 2 -32.51 -5.92 -23.07
C ASN A 2 -32.47 -7.25 -23.82
N ARG A 3 -33.01 -7.30 -25.03
CA ARG A 3 -32.81 -8.44 -25.94
C ARG A 3 -31.42 -8.29 -26.60
N PRO A 4 -30.61 -9.35 -26.67
CA PRO A 4 -29.34 -9.32 -27.38
C PRO A 4 -29.58 -9.20 -28.90
N TYR A 5 -28.79 -8.34 -29.56
CA TYR A 5 -28.81 -8.18 -31.01
C TYR A 5 -27.90 -9.25 -31.67
N PRO A 6 -28.41 -10.08 -32.60
CA PRO A 6 -27.58 -11.06 -33.29
C PRO A 6 -26.52 -10.36 -34.15
N GLY A 7 -25.25 -10.71 -33.97
CA GLY A 7 -24.11 -10.18 -34.73
C GLY A 7 -23.29 -9.09 -34.04
N VAL A 8 -23.73 -8.60 -32.87
CA VAL A 8 -22.88 -7.81 -31.98
C VAL A 8 -22.17 -8.79 -31.05
N LEU A 9 -20.85 -8.95 -31.19
CA LEU A 9 -20.05 -9.54 -30.13
C LEU A 9 -20.30 -8.68 -28.88
N GLU A 10 -20.99 -9.22 -27.88
CA GLU A 10 -21.07 -8.60 -26.55
C GLU A 10 -19.67 -8.10 -26.19
N PRO A 11 -19.50 -6.84 -25.77
CA PRO A 11 -18.17 -6.33 -25.47
C PRO A 11 -17.52 -7.28 -24.48
N ALA A 12 -16.40 -7.88 -24.90
CA ALA A 12 -15.73 -8.93 -24.15
C ALA A 12 -15.48 -8.44 -22.72
N ARG A 13 -16.21 -9.00 -21.77
CA ARG A 13 -16.00 -8.67 -20.35
C ARG A 13 -14.74 -9.38 -19.92
N PHE A 14 -13.81 -8.63 -19.32
CA PHE A 14 -12.62 -9.22 -18.73
C PHE A 14 -13.01 -10.16 -17.59
N ASP A 15 -12.86 -11.46 -17.80
CA ASP A 15 -13.07 -12.47 -16.77
C ASP A 15 -11.85 -12.53 -15.86
N ALA A 16 -11.91 -11.76 -14.77
CA ALA A 16 -10.84 -11.70 -13.78
C ALA A 16 -10.55 -13.06 -13.12
N ALA A 17 -11.55 -13.94 -12.99
CA ALA A 17 -11.36 -15.24 -12.36
C ALA A 17 -10.55 -16.17 -13.28
N ALA A 18 -10.94 -16.25 -14.56
CA ALA A 18 -10.21 -17.02 -15.56
C ALA A 18 -8.82 -16.42 -15.86
N ALA A 19 -8.71 -15.09 -15.86
CA ALA A 19 -7.45 -14.42 -16.16
C ALA A 19 -6.42 -14.48 -15.02
N THR A 20 -6.85 -14.50 -13.75
CA THR A 20 -5.93 -14.50 -12.59
C THR A 20 -4.81 -15.54 -12.69
N PRO A 21 -5.05 -16.84 -12.90
CA PRO A 21 -3.97 -17.82 -13.00
C PRO A 21 -3.03 -17.56 -14.18
N ILE A 22 -3.54 -17.07 -15.32
CA ILE A 22 -2.75 -16.73 -16.50
C ILE A 22 -1.84 -15.53 -16.20
N LEU A 23 -2.40 -14.49 -15.58
CA LEU A 23 -1.65 -13.29 -15.19
C LEU A 23 -0.56 -13.60 -14.17
N LEU A 24 -0.83 -14.47 -13.19
CA LEU A 24 0.16 -14.90 -12.22
C LEU A 24 1.27 -15.74 -12.86
N HIS A 25 0.93 -16.59 -13.82
CA HIS A 25 1.91 -17.37 -14.59
C HIS A 25 2.85 -16.47 -15.40
N TRP A 26 2.33 -15.43 -16.05
CA TRP A 26 3.14 -14.53 -16.88
C TRP A 26 3.86 -13.41 -16.12
N LEU A 27 3.45 -13.11 -14.88
CA LEU A 27 4.07 -12.06 -14.07
C LEU A 27 5.61 -12.17 -13.96
N PRO A 28 6.23 -13.34 -13.67
CA PRO A 28 7.69 -13.45 -13.62
C PRO A 28 8.34 -13.37 -15.02
N GLU A 29 7.67 -13.89 -16.06
CA GLU A 29 8.22 -14.07 -17.41
C GLU A 29 8.27 -12.78 -18.24
N ILE A 30 7.42 -11.80 -17.94
CA ILE A 30 7.34 -10.57 -18.73
C ILE A 30 8.40 -9.56 -18.30
N HIS A 31 9.24 -9.12 -19.24
CA HIS A 31 10.27 -8.11 -19.01
C HIS A 31 9.85 -6.69 -19.40
N ASP A 32 8.88 -6.52 -20.30
CA ASP A 32 8.37 -5.20 -20.65
C ASP A 32 7.67 -4.56 -19.44
N ALA A 33 8.17 -3.40 -19.01
CA ALA A 33 7.70 -2.73 -17.80
C ALA A 33 6.21 -2.35 -17.88
N ARG A 34 5.73 -1.93 -19.05
CA ARG A 34 4.33 -1.51 -19.25
C ARG A 34 3.39 -2.70 -19.20
N VAL A 35 3.77 -3.80 -19.83
CA VAL A 35 2.98 -5.05 -19.78
C VAL A 35 2.98 -5.60 -18.35
N LYS A 36 4.12 -5.60 -17.67
CA LYS A 36 4.21 -6.05 -16.27
C LYS A 36 3.36 -5.19 -15.33
N GLU A 37 3.39 -3.87 -15.49
CA GLU A 37 2.49 -2.97 -14.76
C GLU A 37 1.02 -3.28 -15.04
N ALA A 38 0.65 -3.49 -16.31
CA ALA A 38 -0.71 -3.84 -16.69
C ALA A 38 -1.18 -5.15 -16.04
N ILE A 39 -0.33 -6.18 -16.00
CA ILE A 39 -0.60 -7.44 -15.29
C ILE A 39 -0.90 -7.16 -13.82
N VAL A 40 0.00 -6.44 -13.12
CA VAL A 40 -0.14 -6.13 -11.70
C VAL A 40 -1.44 -5.36 -11.41
N ARG A 41 -1.84 -4.42 -12.28
CA ARG A 41 -3.10 -3.69 -12.14
C ARG A 41 -4.33 -4.58 -12.32
N HIS A 42 -4.29 -5.50 -13.28
CA HIS A 42 -5.40 -6.45 -13.51
C HIS A 42 -5.51 -7.53 -12.42
N LEU A 43 -4.45 -7.72 -11.61
CA LEU A 43 -4.51 -8.55 -10.41
C LEU A 43 -5.21 -7.88 -9.22
N LYS A 44 -5.63 -6.60 -9.31
CA LYS A 44 -6.36 -5.91 -8.23
C LYS A 44 -7.84 -6.32 -8.17
N THR A 45 -8.11 -7.62 -8.02
CA THR A 45 -9.47 -8.21 -8.08
C THR A 45 -9.72 -9.17 -6.93
N LYS A 46 -10.99 -9.55 -6.73
CA LYS A 46 -11.37 -10.54 -5.69
C LYS A 46 -10.77 -11.93 -5.97
N ALA A 47 -10.63 -12.31 -7.24
CA ALA A 47 -10.09 -13.61 -7.64
C ALA A 47 -8.61 -13.79 -7.26
N ALA A 48 -7.86 -12.69 -7.25
CA ALA A 48 -6.44 -12.66 -6.88
C ALA A 48 -6.21 -12.60 -5.36
N ARG A 49 -7.25 -12.44 -4.54
CA ARG A 49 -7.14 -12.27 -3.09
C ARG A 49 -6.52 -13.51 -2.45
N GLY A 50 -5.47 -13.32 -1.64
CA GLY A 50 -4.72 -14.38 -0.96
C GLY A 50 -3.74 -15.15 -1.85
N VAL A 51 -4.08 -15.37 -3.13
CA VAL A 51 -3.28 -16.16 -4.07
C VAL A 51 -2.20 -15.34 -4.79
N ALA A 52 -2.43 -14.05 -5.04
CA ALA A 52 -1.48 -13.19 -5.74
C ALA A 52 -0.40 -12.59 -4.83
N THR A 53 -0.57 -12.67 -3.51
CA THR A 53 0.28 -11.94 -2.56
C THR A 53 1.75 -12.34 -2.67
N GLN A 54 2.06 -13.65 -2.67
CA GLN A 54 3.44 -14.13 -2.72
C GLN A 54 4.14 -13.81 -4.06
N PRO A 55 3.53 -14.07 -5.24
CA PRO A 55 4.10 -13.65 -6.52
C PRO A 55 4.34 -12.13 -6.62
N LEU A 56 3.46 -11.31 -6.03
CA LEU A 56 3.63 -9.86 -5.99
C LEU A 56 4.76 -9.43 -5.07
N ILE A 57 4.98 -10.10 -3.92
CA ILE A 57 6.14 -9.85 -3.04
C ILE A 57 7.44 -10.14 -3.79
N GLU A 58 7.50 -11.24 -4.56
CA GLU A 58 8.67 -11.59 -5.36
C GLU A 58 8.93 -10.56 -6.46
N ALA A 59 7.89 -10.15 -7.18
CA ALA A 59 7.98 -9.09 -8.18
C ALA A 59 8.43 -7.75 -7.56
N PHE A 60 7.96 -7.41 -6.35
CA PHE A 60 8.32 -6.17 -5.67
C PHE A 60 9.83 -6.06 -5.43
N ARG A 61 10.48 -7.16 -5.02
CA ARG A 61 11.90 -7.19 -4.65
C ARG A 61 12.84 -6.87 -5.81
N VAL A 62 12.42 -7.16 -7.03
CA VAL A 62 13.22 -6.96 -8.25
C VAL A 62 12.72 -5.79 -9.11
N ALA A 63 11.62 -5.15 -8.72
CA ALA A 63 11.01 -4.06 -9.45
C ALA A 63 11.74 -2.73 -9.23
N GLY A 64 11.73 -1.87 -10.25
CA GLY A 64 12.06 -0.45 -10.09
C GLY A 64 10.95 0.32 -9.35
N GLU A 65 11.27 1.55 -8.93
CA GLU A 65 10.45 2.37 -8.03
C GLU A 65 8.99 2.55 -8.50
N ASP A 66 8.78 2.87 -9.78
CA ASP A 66 7.43 3.07 -10.34
C ASP A 66 6.57 1.80 -10.24
N LEU A 67 7.16 0.65 -10.56
CA LEU A 67 6.44 -0.63 -10.50
C LEU A 67 6.26 -1.10 -9.06
N GLN A 68 7.22 -0.83 -8.16
CA GLN A 68 7.06 -1.09 -6.72
C GLN A 68 5.84 -0.40 -6.15
N TRP A 69 5.58 0.85 -6.55
CA TRP A 69 4.38 1.58 -6.12
C TRP A 69 3.11 0.85 -6.55
N VAL A 70 3.02 0.45 -7.81
CA VAL A 70 1.84 -0.26 -8.35
C VAL A 70 1.66 -1.62 -7.67
N ILE A 71 2.74 -2.37 -7.46
CA ILE A 71 2.71 -3.64 -6.75
C ILE A 71 2.23 -3.45 -5.31
N GLY A 72 2.74 -2.45 -4.59
CA GLY A 72 2.33 -2.17 -3.22
C GLY A 72 0.85 -1.77 -3.09
N ASP A 73 0.31 -0.99 -4.05
CA ASP A 73 -1.12 -0.68 -4.11
C ASP A 73 -1.97 -1.93 -4.41
N THR A 74 -1.52 -2.82 -5.30
CA THR A 74 -2.21 -4.10 -5.55
C THR A 74 -2.16 -5.01 -4.32
N LEU A 75 -1.02 -5.12 -3.63
CA LEU A 75 -0.87 -5.88 -2.39
C LEU A 75 -1.88 -5.45 -1.32
N GLN A 76 -2.15 -4.15 -1.18
CA GLN A 76 -3.18 -3.66 -0.25
C GLN A 76 -4.60 -4.17 -0.55
N ALA A 77 -4.91 -4.51 -1.81
CA ALA A 77 -6.22 -5.03 -2.19
C ALA A 77 -6.32 -6.55 -2.03
N VAL A 78 -5.25 -7.27 -2.38
CA VAL A 78 -5.27 -8.73 -2.48
C VAL A 78 -4.78 -9.45 -1.23
N ALA A 79 -3.99 -8.80 -0.38
CA ALA A 79 -3.49 -9.43 0.83
C ALA A 79 -4.61 -9.79 1.81
N THR A 80 -4.48 -10.96 2.43
CA THR A 80 -5.31 -11.39 3.56
C THR A 80 -4.50 -11.38 4.86
N LYS A 81 -5.17 -11.59 6.00
CA LYS A 81 -4.51 -11.53 7.32
C LYS A 81 -3.38 -12.54 7.44
N GLU A 82 -3.51 -13.68 6.76
CA GLU A 82 -2.54 -14.76 6.70
C GLU A 82 -1.20 -14.31 6.10
N GLN A 83 -1.19 -13.32 5.19
CA GLN A 83 0.05 -12.80 4.60
C GLN A 83 0.58 -11.51 5.25
N TYR A 84 -0.10 -10.97 6.27
CA TYR A 84 0.38 -9.78 6.97
C TYR A 84 1.80 -9.92 7.54
N PRO A 85 2.22 -11.06 8.14
CA PRO A 85 3.60 -11.23 8.60
C PRO A 85 4.64 -11.01 7.49
N ALA A 86 4.39 -11.52 6.28
CA ALA A 86 5.30 -11.36 5.15
C ALA A 86 5.39 -9.89 4.68
N LEU A 87 4.27 -9.16 4.69
CA LEU A 87 4.24 -7.75 4.30
C LEU A 87 4.91 -6.84 5.35
N VAL A 88 4.83 -7.21 6.63
CA VAL A 88 5.56 -6.53 7.70
C VAL A 88 7.06 -6.64 7.47
N GLU A 89 7.57 -7.83 7.16
CA GLU A 89 9.01 -8.00 6.91
C GLU A 89 9.43 -7.36 5.57
N LEU A 90 8.60 -7.43 4.52
CA LEU A 90 8.89 -6.71 3.27
C LEU A 90 9.00 -5.19 3.48
N ALA A 91 8.17 -4.60 4.34
CA ALA A 91 8.28 -3.18 4.70
C ALA A 91 9.54 -2.88 5.54
N ALA A 92 10.07 -3.87 6.26
CA ALA A 92 11.26 -3.75 7.09
C ALA A 92 12.57 -3.80 6.29
N ASP A 93 12.57 -4.40 5.09
CA ASP A 93 13.76 -4.56 4.23
C ASP A 93 14.30 -3.23 3.66
N ARG A 94 13.56 -2.11 3.81
CA ARG A 94 13.95 -0.72 3.47
C ARG A 94 14.71 -0.54 2.13
N PRO A 95 14.16 -0.97 0.98
CA PRO A 95 14.71 -0.53 -0.30
C PRO A 95 14.59 1.00 -0.43
N PRO A 96 15.59 1.70 -0.98
CA PRO A 96 15.51 3.16 -1.15
C PRO A 96 14.37 3.55 -2.10
N GLY A 97 13.84 4.77 -1.96
CA GLY A 97 12.86 5.34 -2.88
C GLY A 97 11.41 5.30 -2.38
N HIS A 98 10.55 6.06 -3.07
CA HIS A 98 9.14 6.26 -2.74
C HIS A 98 8.26 5.07 -3.13
N GLY A 99 8.73 4.20 -4.03
CA GLY A 99 8.01 3.03 -4.52
C GLY A 99 7.49 2.11 -3.40
N ARG A 100 8.18 2.06 -2.26
CA ARG A 100 7.77 1.26 -1.08
C ARG A 100 6.74 1.91 -0.17
N ALA A 101 6.35 3.18 -0.39
CA ALA A 101 5.47 3.85 0.57
C ALA A 101 4.11 3.14 0.71
N GLN A 102 3.64 2.47 -0.36
CA GLN A 102 2.43 1.65 -0.32
C GLN A 102 2.50 0.47 0.66
N LEU A 103 3.72 -0.04 0.96
CA LEU A 103 3.90 -1.05 2.00
C LEU A 103 3.66 -0.48 3.40
N PHE A 104 3.95 0.80 3.63
CA PHE A 104 3.67 1.45 4.91
C PHE A 104 2.16 1.66 5.13
N ASP A 105 1.39 1.96 4.08
CA ASP A 105 -0.07 2.16 4.24
C ASP A 105 -0.82 0.86 4.59
N ILE A 106 -0.28 -0.33 4.35
CA ILE A 106 -0.98 -1.55 4.81
C ILE A 106 -0.82 -1.79 6.32
N LEU A 107 0.26 -1.28 6.93
CA LEU A 107 0.66 -1.64 8.30
C LEU A 107 -0.35 -1.24 9.37
N TRP A 108 -1.18 -0.22 9.14
CA TRP A 108 -2.25 0.15 10.08
C TRP A 108 -3.34 -0.92 10.21
N ARG A 109 -3.48 -1.81 9.22
CA ARG A 109 -4.40 -2.96 9.26
C ARG A 109 -3.82 -4.14 10.03
N VAL A 110 -2.49 -4.24 10.10
CA VAL A 110 -1.77 -5.36 10.73
C VAL A 110 -1.77 -5.22 12.25
N LYS A 111 -1.47 -4.01 12.76
CA LYS A 111 -1.52 -3.65 14.19
C LYS A 111 -0.72 -4.55 15.14
N THR A 112 0.41 -5.08 14.69
CA THR A 112 1.38 -5.78 15.55
C THR A 112 2.44 -4.81 16.08
N ASP A 113 3.10 -5.14 17.20
CA ASP A 113 4.20 -4.34 17.73
C ASP A 113 5.33 -4.12 16.71
N ARG A 114 5.61 -5.13 15.90
CA ARG A 114 6.58 -5.04 14.80
C ARG A 114 6.14 -4.01 13.76
N ALA A 115 4.89 -4.05 13.31
CA ALA A 115 4.34 -3.08 12.37
C ALA A 115 4.38 -1.65 12.94
N LEU A 116 4.04 -1.48 14.22
CA LEU A 116 4.12 -0.18 14.90
C LEU A 116 5.56 0.34 14.98
N LYS A 117 6.53 -0.52 15.32
CA LYS A 117 7.96 -0.14 15.33
C LYS A 117 8.44 0.31 13.94
N ILE A 118 8.00 -0.37 12.88
CA ILE A 118 8.32 0.02 11.50
C ILE A 118 7.71 1.38 11.14
N LEU A 119 6.42 1.59 11.47
CA LEU A 119 5.74 2.87 11.25
C LEU A 119 6.43 4.03 11.98
N VAL A 120 6.85 3.81 13.23
CA VAL A 120 7.58 4.83 14.01
C VAL A 120 8.92 5.16 13.37
N HIS A 121 9.70 4.17 12.93
CA HIS A 121 10.95 4.42 12.21
C HIS A 121 10.71 5.13 10.88
N GLY A 122 9.64 4.77 10.16
CA GLY A 122 9.27 5.40 8.90
C GLY A 122 8.95 6.89 9.04
N LEU A 123 8.64 7.39 10.24
CA LEU A 123 8.42 8.82 10.44
C LEU A 123 9.67 9.67 10.17
N GLU A 124 10.87 9.09 10.27
CA GLU A 124 12.15 9.78 10.07
C GLU A 124 12.72 9.59 8.66
N ASP A 125 12.00 8.84 7.83
CA ASP A 125 12.43 8.41 6.52
C ASP A 125 11.79 9.30 5.43
N PRO A 126 12.56 10.14 4.71
CA PRO A 126 11.99 11.15 3.82
C PRO A 126 11.12 10.56 2.70
N ASP A 127 11.38 9.32 2.27
CA ASP A 127 10.64 8.66 1.18
C ASP A 127 9.24 8.20 1.62
N VAL A 128 9.04 7.98 2.92
CA VAL A 128 7.80 7.35 3.46
C VAL A 128 7.17 8.08 4.65
N ALA A 129 7.79 9.13 5.20
CA ALA A 129 7.36 9.81 6.43
C ALA A 129 5.90 10.26 6.40
N LEU A 130 5.42 10.74 5.26
CA LEU A 130 4.03 11.17 5.12
C LEU A 130 3.05 10.00 5.27
N VAL A 131 3.33 8.87 4.59
CA VAL A 131 2.48 7.68 4.63
C VAL A 131 2.62 6.97 5.98
N ALA A 132 3.83 6.87 6.51
CA ALA A 132 4.09 6.31 7.84
C ALA A 132 3.30 7.06 8.94
N GLY A 133 3.30 8.40 8.90
CA GLY A 133 2.50 9.21 9.82
C GLY A 133 0.99 9.00 9.66
N SER A 134 0.51 8.84 8.42
CA SER A 134 -0.91 8.56 8.15
C SER A 134 -1.32 7.19 8.68
N ALA A 135 -0.53 6.16 8.39
CA ALA A 135 -0.76 4.80 8.85
C ALA A 135 -0.65 4.69 10.38
N LEU A 136 0.32 5.37 11.02
CA LEU A 136 0.45 5.39 12.47
C LEU A 136 -0.81 5.96 13.15
N ARG A 137 -1.33 7.11 12.68
CA ARG A 137 -2.58 7.68 13.21
C ARG A 137 -3.77 6.72 13.10
N ARG A 138 -3.85 5.94 12.02
CA ARG A 138 -4.89 4.91 11.82
C ARG A 138 -4.67 3.67 12.68
N ALA A 139 -3.41 3.36 13.00
CA ALA A 139 -3.05 2.18 13.79
C ALA A 139 -3.32 2.38 15.29
N VAL A 140 -2.89 3.53 15.84
CA VAL A 140 -2.91 3.81 17.30
C VAL A 140 -3.88 4.92 17.72
N GLY A 141 -4.52 5.60 16.77
CA GLY A 141 -5.38 6.76 17.02
C GLY A 141 -4.65 8.10 16.90
N ASN A 142 -5.42 9.18 16.74
CA ASN A 142 -4.87 10.53 16.54
C ASN A 142 -4.17 11.07 17.78
N GLU A 143 -4.68 10.78 18.98
CA GLU A 143 -4.10 11.23 20.25
C GLU A 143 -2.72 10.60 20.49
N ALA A 144 -2.63 9.26 20.48
CA ALA A 144 -1.38 8.55 20.70
C ALA A 144 -0.29 8.85 19.65
N ALA A 145 -0.68 9.15 18.41
CA ALA A 145 0.26 9.52 17.36
C ALA A 145 0.77 10.96 17.48
N ARG A 146 0.00 11.85 18.13
CA ARG A 146 0.27 13.29 18.19
C ARG A 146 1.64 13.62 18.75
N ASP A 147 2.01 13.02 19.88
CA ASP A 147 3.28 13.30 20.57
C ASP A 147 4.50 12.94 19.73
N LYS A 148 4.42 11.82 18.99
CA LYS A 148 5.49 11.37 18.10
C LYS A 148 5.64 12.32 16.92
N LEU A 149 4.53 12.75 16.32
CA LEU A 149 4.52 13.70 15.20
C LEU A 149 5.02 15.09 15.61
N ALA A 150 4.61 15.58 16.78
CA ALA A 150 5.01 16.90 17.29
C ALA A 150 6.53 17.01 17.50
N ARG A 151 7.20 15.94 17.94
CA ARG A 151 8.67 15.97 18.12
C ARG A 151 9.44 16.15 16.80
N LEU A 152 8.85 15.77 15.67
CA LEU A 152 9.48 15.79 14.36
C LEU A 152 9.26 17.09 13.58
N THR A 153 8.36 17.98 14.03
CA THR A 153 8.06 19.22 13.31
C THR A 153 9.21 20.21 13.27
N ASP A 154 10.11 20.17 14.27
CA ASP A 154 11.21 21.12 14.41
C ASP A 154 12.60 20.45 14.44
N ARG A 155 12.65 19.14 14.71
CA ARG A 155 13.92 18.40 14.93
C ARG A 155 14.41 17.61 13.72
N ALA A 156 13.64 17.57 12.64
CA ALA A 156 13.93 16.74 11.47
C ALA A 156 14.28 17.57 10.22
N ASN A 157 14.78 16.89 9.18
CA ASN A 157 15.04 17.51 7.88
C ASN A 157 13.75 18.10 7.26
N GLY A 158 13.87 18.98 6.27
CA GLY A 158 12.74 19.75 5.73
C GLY A 158 11.59 18.89 5.15
N VAL A 159 11.88 17.70 4.61
CA VAL A 159 10.85 16.80 4.07
C VAL A 159 10.10 16.12 5.21
N VAL A 160 10.83 15.53 6.16
CA VAL A 160 10.26 14.84 7.34
C VAL A 160 9.47 15.82 8.22
N SER A 161 10.02 17.00 8.49
CA SER A 161 9.34 18.05 9.25
C SER A 161 8.00 18.44 8.61
N ARG A 162 7.98 18.60 7.27
CA ARG A 162 6.74 18.91 6.54
C ARG A 162 5.72 17.78 6.64
N ALA A 163 6.16 16.53 6.47
CA ALA A 163 5.30 15.35 6.61
C ALA A 163 4.71 15.22 8.03
N ALA A 164 5.52 15.50 9.05
CA ALA A 164 5.12 15.50 10.45
C ALA A 164 4.05 16.58 10.72
N ARG A 165 4.28 17.82 10.25
CA ARG A 165 3.31 18.93 10.40
C ARG A 165 1.97 18.61 9.73
N GLU A 166 1.99 18.03 8.52
CA GLU A 166 0.77 17.66 7.82
C GLU A 166 -0.03 16.58 8.57
N ASN A 167 0.64 15.54 9.05
CA ASN A 167 -0.03 14.50 9.84
C ASN A 167 -0.51 15.01 11.21
N LEU A 168 0.26 15.87 11.87
CA LEU A 168 -0.13 16.51 13.14
C LEU A 168 -1.38 17.37 12.97
N LYS A 169 -1.41 18.22 11.92
CA LYS A 169 -2.58 19.03 11.56
C LYS A 169 -3.83 18.17 11.34
N ARG A 170 -3.68 17.01 10.69
CA ARG A 170 -4.80 16.07 10.50
C ARG A 170 -5.25 15.42 11.81
N ALA A 171 -4.31 15.07 12.70
CA ALA A 171 -4.63 14.56 14.04
C ALA A 171 -5.42 15.59 14.86
N ASP A 172 -4.92 16.82 14.96
CA ASP A 172 -5.55 17.91 15.73
C ASP A 172 -6.95 18.26 15.22
N ARG A 173 -7.15 18.23 13.90
CA ARG A 173 -8.47 18.43 13.26
C ARG A 173 -9.45 17.32 13.62
N ALA A 174 -9.00 16.07 13.66
CA ALA A 174 -9.87 14.94 14.03
C ALA A 174 -10.28 15.01 15.51
N LEU A 175 -9.31 15.22 16.41
CA LEU A 175 -9.56 15.37 17.85
C LEU A 175 -10.49 16.55 18.17
N SER A 176 -10.35 17.65 17.43
CA SER A 176 -11.24 18.82 17.59
C SER A 176 -12.67 18.55 17.11
N LYS A 177 -12.87 17.66 16.14
CA LYS A 177 -14.21 17.24 15.71
C LYS A 177 -14.85 16.28 16.72
N GLU A 178 -14.06 15.32 17.22
CA GLU A 178 -14.51 14.34 18.22
C GLU A 178 -14.97 15.02 19.52
N ARG A 179 -14.29 16.09 19.96
CA ARG A 179 -14.71 16.89 21.14
C ARG A 179 -15.98 17.72 20.96
N ARG A 180 -16.47 17.89 19.73
CA ARG A 180 -17.66 18.69 19.41
C ARG A 180 -18.89 17.84 19.11
N ALA A 181 -18.72 16.52 18.96
CA ALA A 181 -19.78 15.54 18.75
C ALA A 181 -20.26 15.01 20.11
#